data_AF-A0A3D4MIS6-F1
#
_entry.id   AF-A0A3D4MIS6-F1
#
_cell.length_a   1.000
_cell.length_b   1.000
_cell.length_c   1.000
_cell.angle_alpha   90.00
_cell.angle_beta   90.00
_cell.angle_gamma   90.00
#
_symmetry.space_group_name_H-M   'P 1'
#
loop_
_entity.id
_entity.type
_entity.pdbx_description
1 polymer ?
#
loop_
_entity_poly.entity_id
_entity_poly.type
_entity_poly.pdbx_seq_one_letter_code
_entity_poly.pdbx_strand_id
1 'polypeptide(L)'
;MLKFQKNTPFGKRFNHISEYLSSHIFELLGFNTHKTFLGNYRGNEVVASKDFITEGAQFVPFNDVGESSIEVNKLYQYSYKDIIELLGRNKKLTNVQETVSIFFEMYIVDAFLGNFDRHGANWGFLKKNK
;
A
#
# COMPACT_ATOMS: atom_id res chain seq x y z
N MET A 1 -8.11 -1.44 -12.05
CA MET A 1 -8.07 -2.86 -11.59
C MET A 1 -9.41 -3.25 -10.97
N LEU A 2 -9.94 -4.43 -11.28
CA LEU A 2 -11.14 -4.98 -10.61
C LEU A 2 -10.71 -6.06 -9.61
N LYS A 3 -11.14 -5.94 -8.35
CA LYS A 3 -10.97 -6.98 -7.32
C LYS A 3 -12.33 -7.60 -7.01
N PHE A 4 -12.42 -8.93 -7.11
CA PHE A 4 -13.64 -9.68 -6.87
C PHE A 4 -13.78 -10.08 -5.38
N GLN A 5 -15.02 -10.30 -4.93
CA GLN A 5 -15.30 -10.94 -3.64
C GLN A 5 -14.62 -12.32 -3.57
N LYS A 6 -13.86 -12.57 -2.51
CA LYS A 6 -13.17 -13.85 -2.32
C LYS A 6 -14.10 -14.86 -1.66
N ASN A 7 -14.18 -16.05 -2.25
CA ASN A 7 -14.75 -17.23 -1.61
C ASN A 7 -13.63 -18.03 -0.96
N THR A 8 -13.76 -18.32 0.33
CA THR A 8 -12.79 -19.10 1.09
C THR A 8 -13.46 -20.35 1.68
N PRO A 9 -12.71 -21.35 2.18
CA PRO A 9 -13.29 -22.49 2.87
C PRO A 9 -14.18 -22.12 4.07
N PHE A 10 -13.96 -20.94 4.65
CA PHE A 10 -14.72 -20.39 5.78
C PHE A 10 -15.89 -19.47 5.34
N GLY A 11 -16.22 -19.45 4.05
CA GLY A 11 -17.29 -18.65 3.48
C GLY A 11 -16.82 -17.41 2.70
N LYS A 12 -17.79 -16.56 2.35
CA LYS A 12 -17.56 -15.32 1.60
C LYS A 12 -16.79 -14.32 2.46
N ARG A 13 -15.76 -13.71 1.88
CA ARG A 13 -15.02 -12.59 2.48
C ARG A 13 -15.46 -11.29 1.86
N PHE A 14 -15.63 -10.25 2.66
CA PHE A 14 -16.02 -8.91 2.21
C PHE A 14 -14.82 -8.04 1.85
N ASN A 15 -13.75 -8.62 1.29
CA ASN A 15 -12.52 -7.91 0.97
C ASN A 15 -12.72 -6.70 0.04
N HIS A 16 -13.70 -6.78 -0.87
CA HIS A 16 -14.03 -5.68 -1.78
C HIS A 16 -14.68 -4.49 -1.03
N ILE A 17 -15.50 -4.77 -0.02
CA ILE A 17 -16.06 -3.75 0.88
C ILE A 17 -14.97 -3.16 1.78
N SER A 18 -14.13 -4.00 2.37
CA SER A 18 -13.00 -3.55 3.19
C SER A 18 -12.08 -2.61 2.40
N GLU A 19 -11.70 -2.97 1.17
CA GLU A 19 -10.91 -2.10 0.30
C GLU A 19 -11.59 -0.76 0.04
N TYR A 20 -12.89 -0.78 -0.29
CA TYR A 20 -13.64 0.44 -0.55
C TYR A 20 -13.66 1.35 0.69
N LEU A 21 -14.06 0.82 1.84
CA LEU A 21 -14.16 1.59 3.09
C LEU A 21 -12.80 2.10 3.56
N SER A 22 -11.78 1.24 3.57
CA SER A 22 -10.43 1.63 3.99
C SER A 22 -9.89 2.75 3.10
N SER A 23 -9.98 2.64 1.77
CA SER A 23 -9.50 3.70 0.86
C SER A 23 -10.22 5.04 1.07
N HIS A 24 -11.52 5.01 1.37
CA HIS A 24 -12.31 6.22 1.65
C HIS A 24 -12.02 6.80 3.04
N ILE A 25 -11.75 5.97 4.06
CA ILE A 25 -11.34 6.45 5.38
C ILE A 25 -9.99 7.16 5.29
N PHE A 26 -9.02 6.58 4.56
CA PHE A 26 -7.76 7.27 4.28
C PHE A 26 -7.99 8.60 3.55
N GLU A 27 -8.87 8.64 2.54
CA GLU A 27 -9.20 9.88 1.83
C GLU A 27 -9.80 10.94 2.76
N LEU A 28 -10.74 10.55 3.65
CA LEU A 28 -11.35 11.44 4.64
C LEU A 28 -10.32 12.01 5.64
N LEU A 29 -9.25 11.26 5.91
CA LEU A 29 -8.12 11.70 6.74
C LEU A 29 -7.10 12.55 5.97
N GLY A 30 -7.36 12.87 4.70
CA GLY A 30 -6.54 13.76 3.88
C GLY A 30 -5.44 13.07 3.07
N PHE A 31 -5.38 11.73 3.07
CA PHE A 31 -4.38 11.00 2.28
C PHE A 31 -4.74 11.01 0.80
N ASN A 32 -3.72 11.14 -0.04
CA ASN A 32 -3.87 10.89 -1.47
C ASN A 32 -3.88 9.38 -1.74
N THR A 33 -5.07 8.78 -1.80
CA THR A 33 -5.27 7.36 -2.08
C THR A 33 -5.77 7.10 -3.49
N HIS A 34 -5.62 5.85 -3.93
CA HIS A 34 -6.25 5.40 -5.16
C HIS A 34 -7.78 5.47 -5.04
N LYS A 35 -8.47 5.87 -6.11
CA LYS A 35 -9.94 5.97 -6.10
C LYS A 35 -10.58 4.60 -6.26
N THR A 36 -11.57 4.30 -5.42
CA THR A 36 -12.30 3.02 -5.45
C THR A 36 -13.79 3.22 -5.68
N PHE A 37 -14.42 2.24 -6.35
CA PHE A 37 -15.86 2.24 -6.62
C PHE A 37 -16.41 0.83 -6.40
N LEU A 38 -17.49 0.69 -5.63
CA LEU A 38 -18.23 -0.56 -5.56
C LEU A 38 -19.08 -0.74 -6.80
N GLY A 39 -19.25 -1.98 -7.23
CA GLY A 39 -20.10 -2.28 -8.38
C GLY A 39 -20.40 -3.76 -8.54
N ASN A 40 -21.14 -4.07 -9.60
CA ASN A 40 -21.39 -5.43 -10.05
C ASN A 40 -20.75 -5.63 -11.42
N TYR A 41 -20.02 -6.73 -11.58
CA TYR A 41 -19.47 -7.14 -12.87
C TYR A 41 -19.83 -8.60 -13.16
N ARG A 42 -20.63 -8.82 -14.22
CA ARG A 42 -21.11 -10.15 -14.64
C ARG A 42 -21.73 -10.95 -13.49
N GLY A 43 -22.56 -10.31 -12.67
CA GLY A 43 -23.23 -10.92 -11.54
C GLY A 43 -22.39 -11.03 -10.26
N ASN A 44 -21.13 -10.58 -10.27
CA ASN A 44 -20.26 -10.63 -9.10
C ASN A 44 -20.09 -9.26 -8.46
N GLU A 45 -20.07 -9.21 -7.13
CA GLU A 45 -19.69 -8.02 -6.36
C GLU A 45 -18.19 -7.75 -6.53
N VAL A 46 -17.85 -6.52 -6.89
CA VAL A 46 -16.48 -6.08 -7.14
C VAL A 46 -16.20 -4.72 -6.53
N VAL A 47 -14.92 -4.46 -6.26
CA VAL A 47 -14.40 -3.10 -6.10
C VAL A 47 -13.47 -2.79 -7.28
N ALA A 48 -13.74 -1.66 -7.93
CA ALA A 48 -12.91 -1.13 -9.00
C ALA A 48 -11.97 -0.07 -8.42
N SER A 49 -10.66 -0.30 -8.54
CA SER A 49 -9.64 0.70 -8.21
C SER A 49 -9.17 1.38 -9.50
N LYS A 50 -9.28 2.71 -9.57
CA LYS A 50 -8.73 3.50 -10.68
C LYS A 50 -7.21 3.32 -10.71
N ASP A 51 -6.67 3.12 -11.91
CA ASP A 51 -5.22 3.10 -12.10
C ASP A 51 -4.64 4.48 -11.76
N PHE A 52 -3.61 4.48 -10.92
CA PHE A 52 -2.92 5.68 -10.48
C PHE A 52 -1.54 5.83 -11.14
N ILE A 53 -1.10 4.84 -11.92
CA ILE A 53 0.14 4.92 -12.69
C ILE A 53 -0.09 5.86 -13.88
N THR A 54 0.62 6.99 -13.88
CA THR A 54 0.57 7.96 -14.97
C THR A 54 1.50 7.58 -16.12
N GLU A 55 1.26 8.16 -17.30
CA GLU A 55 2.10 7.93 -18.47
C GLU A 55 3.57 8.25 -18.16
N GLY A 56 4.46 7.36 -18.58
CA GLY A 56 5.89 7.48 -18.30
C GLY A 56 6.29 7.24 -16.85
N ALA A 57 5.43 6.66 -16.01
CA ALA A 57 5.77 6.24 -14.65
C ALA A 57 5.62 4.73 -14.46
N GLN A 58 6.30 4.20 -13.44
CA GLN A 58 6.15 2.83 -12.97
C GLN A 58 6.00 2.82 -11.44
N PHE A 59 5.14 1.94 -10.93
CA PHE A 59 5.08 1.68 -9.50
C PHE A 59 6.25 0.78 -9.09
N VAL A 60 7.02 1.21 -8.10
CA VAL A 60 8.11 0.46 -7.49
C VAL A 60 7.70 0.13 -6.06
N PRO A 61 7.36 -1.15 -5.78
CA PRO A 61 7.09 -1.64 -4.43
C PRO A 61 8.22 -1.28 -3.45
N PHE A 62 7.90 -1.04 -2.18
CA PHE A 62 8.90 -0.76 -1.16
C PHE A 62 9.95 -1.87 -1.03
N ASN A 63 9.54 -3.13 -1.17
CA ASN A 63 10.45 -4.29 -1.17
C ASN A 63 11.55 -4.17 -2.24
N ASP A 64 11.23 -3.62 -3.42
CA ASP A 64 12.15 -3.52 -4.55
C ASP A 64 13.14 -2.35 -4.42
N VAL A 65 12.94 -1.48 -3.44
CA VAL A 65 13.84 -0.35 -3.15
C VAL A 65 15.05 -0.81 -2.32
N GLY A 66 15.01 -2.02 -1.74
CA GLY A 66 15.96 -2.53 -0.75
C GLY A 66 17.00 -3.55 -1.25
N GLU A 67 17.11 -3.85 -2.54
CA GLU A 67 18.07 -4.85 -3.01
C GLU A 67 19.50 -4.32 -3.08
N SER A 68 20.30 -4.58 -2.03
CA SER A 68 21.71 -5.07 -2.09
C SER A 68 22.50 -4.91 -0.78
N SER A 69 22.04 -4.13 0.20
CA SER A 69 22.85 -3.85 1.41
C SER A 69 22.26 -4.32 2.74
N ILE A 70 21.05 -4.86 2.72
CA ILE A 70 20.35 -5.31 3.93
C ILE A 70 19.88 -6.75 3.71
N GLU A 71 20.85 -7.68 3.62
CA GLU A 71 20.63 -9.10 3.96
C GLU A 71 20.33 -9.20 5.46
N VAL A 72 19.18 -8.69 5.87
CA VAL A 72 18.69 -8.94 7.21
C VAL A 72 17.50 -9.85 7.07
N ASN A 73 17.74 -11.08 7.48
CA ASN A 73 16.86 -12.22 7.69
C ASN A 73 15.73 -11.89 8.71
N LYS A 74 15.11 -10.71 8.63
CA LYS A 74 14.02 -10.25 9.49
C LYS A 74 12.73 -10.42 8.71
N LEU A 75 12.25 -11.65 8.73
CA LEU A 75 11.08 -12.05 7.95
C LEU A 75 9.82 -11.23 8.24
N TYR A 76 9.61 -10.59 9.41
CA TYR A 76 8.30 -9.95 9.68
C TYR A 76 8.24 -8.76 10.66
N GLN A 77 9.35 -8.19 11.15
CA GLN A 77 9.27 -7.08 12.12
C GLN A 77 10.37 -6.04 11.89
N TYR A 78 9.98 -4.91 11.28
CA TYR A 78 10.80 -3.70 11.29
C TYR A 78 10.45 -2.89 12.53
N SER A 79 11.46 -2.56 13.34
CA SER A 79 11.30 -1.54 14.38
C SER A 79 11.26 -0.13 13.76
N TYR A 80 10.81 0.86 14.54
CA TYR A 80 10.89 2.28 14.18
C TYR A 80 12.30 2.64 13.66
N LYS A 81 13.35 2.22 14.38
CA LYS A 81 14.74 2.49 14.01
C LYS A 81 15.12 1.81 12.69
N ASP A 82 14.69 0.56 12.49
CA ASP A 82 14.96 -0.16 11.23
C ASP A 82 14.35 0.58 10.02
N ILE A 83 13.13 1.10 10.14
CA ILE A 83 12.47 1.87 9.05
C ILE A 83 13.19 3.19 8.77
N ILE A 84 13.53 3.97 9.81
CA ILE A 84 14.27 5.22 9.65
C ILE A 84 15.62 4.97 8.98
N GLU A 85 16.34 3.94 9.41
CA GLU A 85 17.66 3.58 8.89
C GLU A 85 17.59 3.10 7.44
N LEU A 86 16.60 2.28 7.10
CA LEU A 86 16.36 1.78 5.74
C LEU A 86 15.99 2.92 4.79
N LEU A 87 15.06 3.79 5.21
CA LEU A 87 14.68 4.97 4.42
C LEU A 87 15.83 5.98 4.28
N GLY A 88 16.60 6.20 5.35
CA GLY A 88 17.76 7.11 5.34
C GLY A 88 18.93 6.63 4.49
N ARG A 89 19.13 5.31 4.36
CA ARG A 89 20.16 4.73 3.48
C ARG A 89 19.80 4.76 2.01
N ASN A 90 18.52 5.01 1.68
CA ASN A 90 18.06 4.88 0.32
C ASN A 90 18.37 6.12 -0.53
N LYS A 91 19.53 6.11 -1.19
CA LYS A 91 20.01 7.20 -2.06
C LYS A 91 19.11 7.51 -3.26
N LYS A 92 18.13 6.64 -3.57
CA LYS A 92 17.18 6.85 -4.67
C LYS A 92 15.95 7.67 -4.25
N LEU A 93 15.73 7.85 -2.94
CA LEU A 93 14.65 8.68 -2.42
C LEU A 93 15.04 10.15 -2.47
N THR A 94 14.20 10.96 -3.12
CA THR A 94 14.39 12.40 -3.23
C THR A 94 13.99 13.15 -1.96
N ASN A 95 13.12 12.56 -1.12
CA ASN A 95 12.67 13.15 0.13
C ASN A 95 12.48 12.10 1.25
N VAL A 96 13.57 11.79 1.96
CA VAL A 96 13.58 10.78 3.04
C VAL A 96 12.65 11.17 4.19
N GLN A 97 12.68 12.43 4.63
CA GLN A 97 11.91 12.90 5.79
C GLN A 97 10.40 12.83 5.53
N GLU A 98 9.95 13.26 4.36
CA GLU A 98 8.55 13.13 3.95
C GLU A 98 8.13 11.66 3.85
N THR A 99 8.98 10.79 3.27
CA THR A 99 8.70 9.35 3.17
C THR A 99 8.51 8.71 4.55
N VAL A 100 9.37 9.09 5.51
CA VAL A 100 9.24 8.67 6.91
C VAL A 100 7.91 9.13 7.51
N SER A 101 7.53 10.40 7.31
CA SER A 101 6.25 10.94 7.82
C SER A 101 5.06 10.17 7.28
N ILE A 102 4.98 10.02 5.95
CA ILE A 102 3.90 9.31 5.27
C ILE A 102 3.80 7.86 5.75
N PHE A 103 4.94 7.19 5.98
CA PHE A 103 4.94 5.83 6.52
C PHE A 103 4.28 5.75 7.90
N PHE A 104 4.63 6.66 8.83
CA PHE A 104 4.06 6.65 10.18
C PHE A 104 2.60 7.11 10.21
N GLU A 105 2.23 8.08 9.40
CA GLU A 105 0.84 8.47 9.19
C GLU A 105 0.02 7.28 8.67
N MET A 106 0.51 6.57 7.66
CA MET A 106 -0.12 5.35 7.15
C MET A 106 -0.22 4.25 8.22
N TYR A 107 0.83 4.05 9.01
CA TYR A 107 0.85 3.06 10.10
C TYR A 107 -0.23 3.34 11.17
N ILE A 108 -0.43 4.61 11.54
CA ILE A 108 -1.47 5.00 12.50
C ILE A 108 -2.87 4.68 11.94
N VAL A 109 -3.12 5.00 10.67
CA VAL A 109 -4.42 4.70 10.04
C VAL A 109 -4.61 3.19 9.86
N ASP A 110 -3.56 2.45 9.51
CA ASP A 110 -3.60 0.99 9.45
C ASP A 110 -3.94 0.37 10.81
N ALA A 111 -3.38 0.90 11.91
CA ALA A 111 -3.72 0.46 13.26
C ALA A 111 -5.19 0.75 13.61
N PHE A 112 -5.70 1.92 13.23
CA PHE A 112 -7.10 2.29 13.41
C PHE A 112 -8.06 1.37 12.62
N LEU A 113 -7.69 0.99 11.40
CA LEU A 113 -8.47 0.11 10.53
C LEU A 113 -8.31 -1.38 10.85
N GLY A 114 -7.35 -1.75 11.70
CA GLY A 114 -7.00 -3.15 11.94
C GLY A 114 -6.40 -3.84 10.70
N ASN A 115 -5.53 -3.14 9.96
CA ASN A 115 -4.85 -3.71 8.81
C ASN A 115 -3.66 -4.59 9.25
N PHE A 116 -3.84 -5.90 9.19
CA PHE A 116 -2.83 -6.89 9.58
C PHE A 116 -1.91 -7.34 8.43
N ASP A 117 -2.04 -6.76 7.23
CA ASP A 117 -1.38 -7.22 6.00
C ASP A 117 -0.64 -6.09 5.25
N ARG A 118 -0.18 -5.06 5.97
CA ARG A 118 0.69 -4.01 5.39
C ARG A 118 2.12 -4.54 5.22
N HIS A 119 2.37 -5.31 4.16
CA HIS A 119 3.71 -5.71 3.73
C HIS A 119 4.27 -4.76 2.66
N GLY A 120 5.59 -4.78 2.42
CA GLY A 120 6.27 -3.85 1.52
C GLY A 120 5.98 -3.99 0.02
N ALA A 121 5.01 -4.84 -0.36
CA ALA A 121 4.45 -4.84 -1.71
C ALA A 121 3.10 -4.09 -1.81
N ASN A 122 2.49 -3.72 -0.68
CA ASN A 122 1.22 -2.98 -0.62
C ASN A 122 1.42 -1.44 -0.56
N TRP A 123 2.66 -0.96 -0.63
CA TRP A 123 3.01 0.45 -0.69
C TRP A 123 4.37 0.62 -1.37
N GLY A 124 4.68 1.82 -1.84
CA GLY A 124 5.88 2.07 -2.62
C GLY A 124 5.87 3.44 -3.29
N PHE A 125 6.61 3.57 -4.38
CA PHE A 125 6.90 4.83 -5.03
C PHE A 125 6.49 4.82 -6.49
N LEU A 126 6.10 5.98 -7.02
CA LEU A 126 5.99 6.19 -8.47
C LEU A 126 7.33 6.71 -8.99
N LYS A 127 8.02 5.89 -9.78
CA LYS A 127 9.26 6.25 -10.46
C LYS A 127 8.94 6.73 -11.87
N LYS A 128 9.25 7.98 -12.19
CA LYS A 128 9.21 8.47 -13.57
C LYS A 128 10.33 7.82 -14.38
N ASN A 129 9.99 7.29 -15.54
CA ASN A 129 10.94 6.86 -16.55
C ASN A 129 11.65 8.12 -17.05
N LYS A 130 12.97 8.18 -16.85
CA LYS A 130 13.80 9.21 -17.50
C LYS A 130 14.06 8.81 -18.94
#